data_AF-A0A7C1PPC7-F1
#
_entry.id   AF-A0A7C1PPC7-F1
#
_cell.length_a   1.000
_cell.length_b   1.000
_cell.length_c   1.000
_cell.angle_alpha   90.00
_cell.angle_beta   90.00
_cell.angle_gamma   90.00
#
_symmetry.space_group_name_H-M   'P 1'
#
loop_
_entity.id
_entity.type
_entity.pdbx_description
1 polymer ?
#
loop_
_entity_poly.entity_id
_entity_poly.type
_entity_poly.pdbx_seq_one_letter_code
_entity_poly.pdbx_strand_id
1 'polypeptide(L)'
;MDTGFEVFGDVLADISSDCRDSDRYDRGLLKHVLKLRSLFQRGIFGDIEVGSQRHKNGMTPHLNRTVLDTAESIHRTTPLPRRLKLYGTLDMLRASTQGFEIRLGSGEKAPGVLVQGDVRQLQGLLGCPVTVYGTAVYRPSGRLLRIDANEIVPALEQDRFFTTIPRGTLPPGCSKRIIGGQAARGELAAIVGKWPGDETDEQIQEALRRLS
;
A
#
# COMPACT_ATOMS: atom_id res chain seq x y z
N MET A 1 -27.50 2.55 -8.17
CA MET A 1 -26.77 3.68 -7.56
C MET A 1 -26.25 3.17 -6.26
N ASP A 2 -24.95 3.20 -6.09
CA ASP A 2 -24.29 2.61 -4.94
C ASP A 2 -24.35 3.61 -3.78
N THR A 3 -25.00 3.23 -2.68
CA THR A 3 -25.02 4.09 -1.50
C THR A 3 -23.74 3.89 -0.68
N GLY A 4 -23.37 4.89 0.13
CA GLY A 4 -22.22 4.76 1.04
C GLY A 4 -22.34 3.57 1.99
N PHE A 5 -23.57 3.18 2.36
CA PHE A 5 -23.83 2.01 3.19
C PHE A 5 -23.59 0.68 2.45
N GLU A 6 -23.83 0.62 1.14
CA GLU A 6 -23.47 -0.57 0.34
C GLU A 6 -21.97 -0.76 0.28
N VAL A 7 -21.22 0.32 -0.01
CA VAL A 7 -19.76 0.27 -0.07
C VAL A 7 -19.18 -0.08 1.30
N PHE A 8 -19.72 0.51 2.37
CA PHE A 8 -19.28 0.19 3.73
C PHE A 8 -19.61 -1.24 4.14
N GLY A 9 -20.80 -1.75 3.78
CA GLY A 9 -21.16 -3.14 3.99
C GLY A 9 -20.19 -4.10 3.32
N ASP A 10 -19.83 -3.85 2.06
CA ASP A 10 -18.85 -4.67 1.34
C ASP A 10 -17.46 -4.65 2.01
N VAL A 11 -17.03 -3.50 2.55
CA VAL A 11 -15.78 -3.40 3.32
C VAL A 11 -15.84 -4.26 4.57
N LEU A 12 -16.95 -4.23 5.31
CA LEU A 12 -17.14 -5.06 6.50
C LEU A 12 -17.16 -6.55 6.16
N ALA A 13 -17.76 -6.94 5.04
CA ALA A 13 -17.75 -8.31 4.57
C ALA A 13 -16.31 -8.81 4.28
N ASP A 14 -15.51 -8.01 3.56
CA ASP A 14 -14.12 -8.36 3.27
C ASP A 14 -13.26 -8.42 4.55
N ILE A 15 -13.49 -7.52 5.51
CA ILE A 15 -12.81 -7.56 6.81
C ILE A 15 -13.21 -8.82 7.59
N SER A 16 -14.50 -9.14 7.64
CA SER A 16 -15.03 -10.30 8.38
C SER A 16 -14.45 -11.64 7.89
N SER A 17 -14.07 -11.70 6.61
CA SER A 17 -13.46 -12.86 5.96
C SER A 17 -11.92 -12.86 5.95
N ASP A 18 -11.26 -11.90 6.63
CA ASP A 18 -9.80 -11.67 6.58
C ASP A 18 -9.25 -11.59 5.14
N CYS A 19 -9.97 -10.92 4.23
CA CYS A 19 -9.60 -10.82 2.82
C CYS A 19 -8.43 -9.84 2.59
N ARG A 20 -7.20 -10.26 2.89
CA ARG A 20 -6.02 -9.39 2.87
C ARG A 20 -5.61 -8.82 1.52
N ASP A 21 -6.11 -9.35 0.41
CA ASP A 21 -5.86 -8.83 -0.92
C ASP A 21 -7.02 -7.96 -1.46
N SER A 22 -7.92 -7.49 -0.59
CA SER A 22 -9.04 -6.61 -0.99
C SER A 22 -8.56 -5.25 -1.53
N ASP A 23 -9.24 -4.78 -2.58
CA ASP A 23 -9.09 -3.44 -3.16
C ASP A 23 -9.91 -2.38 -2.41
N ARG A 24 -10.81 -2.80 -1.51
CA ARG A 24 -11.87 -1.95 -0.93
C ARG A 24 -11.42 -1.15 0.28
N TYR A 25 -10.30 -1.54 0.90
CA TYR A 25 -9.81 -0.86 2.08
C TYR A 25 -8.29 -0.73 2.09
N ASP A 26 -7.85 0.34 2.73
CA ASP A 26 -6.45 0.60 3.02
C ASP A 26 -6.26 0.78 4.52
N ARG A 27 -5.00 0.94 4.93
CA ARG A 27 -4.64 1.20 6.33
C ARG A 27 -5.38 2.41 6.91
N GLY A 28 -5.58 3.46 6.12
CA GLY A 28 -6.26 4.68 6.55
C GLY A 28 -7.73 4.41 6.87
N LEU A 29 -8.44 3.68 6.00
CA LEU A 29 -9.83 3.29 6.23
C LEU A 29 -9.96 2.38 7.45
N LEU A 30 -9.09 1.38 7.60
CA LEU A 30 -9.09 0.49 8.77
C LEU A 30 -8.91 1.29 10.08
N LYS A 31 -8.04 2.29 10.09
CA LYS A 31 -7.88 3.20 11.24
C LYS A 31 -9.19 3.91 11.61
N HIS A 32 -10.02 4.27 10.62
CA HIS A 32 -11.33 4.89 10.87
C HIS A 32 -12.35 3.87 11.38
N VAL A 33 -12.39 2.67 10.81
CA VAL A 33 -13.24 1.56 11.29
C VAL A 33 -12.97 1.27 12.77
N LEU A 34 -11.69 1.24 13.16
CA LEU A 34 -11.29 0.99 14.56
C LEU A 34 -11.77 2.06 15.56
N LYS A 35 -12.06 3.29 15.11
CA LYS A 35 -12.64 4.33 15.99
C LYS A 35 -14.05 3.96 16.47
N LEU A 36 -14.77 3.12 15.70
CA LEU A 36 -16.10 2.62 16.04
C LEU A 36 -16.08 1.63 17.19
N ARG A 37 -14.90 1.13 17.62
CA ARG A 37 -14.78 0.28 18.82
C ARG A 37 -15.35 0.96 20.07
N SER A 38 -15.29 2.30 20.14
CA SER A 38 -15.88 3.08 21.24
C SER A 38 -17.38 2.81 21.45
N LEU A 39 -18.13 2.45 20.39
CA LEU A 39 -19.56 2.11 20.46
C LEU A 39 -19.81 0.82 21.25
N PHE A 40 -18.85 -0.10 21.23
CA PHE A 40 -18.95 -1.41 21.88
C PHE A 40 -18.31 -1.44 23.27
N GLN A 41 -17.53 -0.42 23.66
CA GLN A 41 -16.78 -0.41 24.94
C GLN A 41 -17.70 -0.35 26.17
N ARG A 42 -18.81 0.37 26.07
CA ARG A 42 -19.76 0.56 27.19
C ARG A 42 -20.88 -0.49 27.22
N GLY A 43 -20.84 -1.48 26.33
CA GLY A 43 -21.90 -2.51 26.21
C GLY A 43 -23.24 -1.98 25.70
N ILE A 44 -23.27 -0.76 25.15
CA ILE A 44 -24.50 -0.13 24.63
C ILE A 44 -25.00 -0.87 23.38
N PHE A 45 -24.07 -1.32 22.53
CA PHE A 45 -24.35 -2.11 21.34
C PHE A 45 -23.54 -3.40 21.40
N GLY A 46 -24.19 -4.54 21.13
CA GLY A 46 -23.55 -5.84 20.97
C GLY A 46 -23.19 -6.15 19.52
N ASP A 47 -24.05 -5.69 18.60
CA ASP A 47 -23.93 -5.89 17.16
C ASP A 47 -24.61 -4.75 16.42
N ILE A 48 -24.09 -4.38 15.26
CA ILE A 48 -24.66 -3.36 14.37
C ILE A 48 -24.75 -3.96 12.97
N GLU A 49 -25.97 -4.09 12.47
CA GLU A 49 -26.23 -4.55 11.10
C GLU A 49 -26.18 -3.39 10.11
N VAL A 50 -25.38 -3.53 9.05
CA VAL A 50 -25.36 -2.58 7.94
C VAL A 50 -26.28 -3.08 6.85
N GLY A 51 -27.56 -2.70 6.96
CA GLY A 51 -28.57 -3.00 5.95
C GLY A 51 -28.22 -2.36 4.61
N SER A 52 -28.22 -3.15 3.54
CA SER A 52 -27.99 -2.67 2.18
C SER A 52 -28.77 -3.48 1.16
N GLN A 53 -29.07 -2.90 0.00
CA GLN A 53 -29.84 -3.56 -1.06
C GLN A 53 -29.11 -4.77 -1.65
N ARG A 54 -27.77 -4.81 -1.58
CA ARG A 54 -26.93 -5.92 -2.07
C ARG A 54 -26.93 -7.14 -1.17
N HIS A 55 -27.09 -6.94 0.13
CA HIS A 55 -26.96 -7.99 1.13
C HIS A 55 -28.34 -8.42 1.66
N LYS A 56 -29.24 -8.81 0.75
CA LYS A 56 -30.53 -9.43 1.12
C LYS A 56 -30.30 -10.92 1.41
N ASN A 57 -31.06 -11.49 2.35
CA ASN A 57 -31.03 -12.91 2.77
C ASN A 57 -29.90 -13.32 3.74
N GLY A 58 -29.84 -12.70 4.93
CA GLY A 58 -29.08 -13.26 6.06
C GLY A 58 -27.55 -13.17 5.98
N MET A 59 -27.01 -12.52 4.95
CA MET A 59 -25.59 -12.17 4.83
C MET A 59 -25.36 -10.66 4.98
N THR A 60 -26.17 -10.01 5.83
CA THR A 60 -25.99 -8.60 6.17
C THR A 60 -24.62 -8.41 6.82
N PRO A 61 -23.78 -7.49 6.35
CA PRO A 61 -22.50 -7.24 6.99
C PRO A 61 -22.73 -6.70 8.41
N HIS A 62 -22.06 -7.34 9.37
CA HIS A 62 -22.15 -7.01 10.78
C HIS A 62 -20.92 -6.22 11.22
N LEU A 63 -21.12 -5.22 12.07
CA LEU A 63 -20.06 -4.56 12.81
C LEU A 63 -20.19 -4.98 14.28
N ASN A 64 -19.24 -5.78 14.73
CA ASN A 64 -19.14 -6.24 16.11
C ASN A 64 -17.68 -6.28 16.57
N ARG A 65 -17.45 -6.71 17.82
CA ARG A 65 -16.10 -6.79 18.40
C ARG A 65 -15.18 -7.72 17.61
N THR A 66 -15.66 -8.87 17.15
CA THR A 66 -14.86 -9.82 16.36
C THR A 66 -14.38 -9.19 15.06
N VAL A 67 -15.25 -8.49 14.32
CA VAL A 67 -14.88 -7.79 13.09
C VAL A 67 -13.86 -6.68 13.36
N LEU A 68 -14.00 -5.96 14.48
CA LEU A 68 -13.05 -4.94 14.90
C LEU A 68 -11.68 -5.51 15.28
N ASP A 69 -11.64 -6.68 15.93
CA ASP A 69 -10.40 -7.38 16.26
C ASP A 69 -9.68 -7.85 14.98
N THR A 70 -10.43 -8.37 14.01
CA THR A 70 -9.89 -8.69 12.67
C THR A 70 -9.37 -7.44 11.97
N ALA A 71 -10.14 -6.34 11.96
CA ALA A 71 -9.70 -5.06 11.40
C ALA A 71 -8.41 -4.55 12.07
N GLU A 72 -8.24 -4.77 13.38
CA GLU A 72 -7.04 -4.38 14.13
C GLU A 72 -5.83 -5.22 13.69
N SER A 73 -6.01 -6.53 13.54
CA SER A 73 -4.99 -7.45 13.04
C SER A 73 -4.53 -7.08 11.61
N ILE A 74 -5.49 -6.85 10.71
CA ILE A 74 -5.24 -6.42 9.34
C ILE A 74 -4.54 -5.05 9.34
N HIS A 75 -5.02 -4.09 10.13
CA HIS A 75 -4.40 -2.76 10.23
C HIS A 75 -2.95 -2.85 10.70
N ARG A 76 -2.64 -3.66 11.72
CA ARG A 76 -1.27 -3.81 12.20
C ARG A 76 -0.36 -4.43 11.14
N THR A 77 -0.86 -5.41 10.39
CA THR A 77 -0.08 -6.11 9.37
C THR A 77 -0.05 -5.42 8.00
N THR A 78 -0.85 -4.36 7.78
CA THR A 78 -0.82 -3.58 6.54
C THR A 78 0.41 -2.67 6.50
N PRO A 79 1.25 -2.73 5.45
CA PRO A 79 2.41 -1.86 5.32
C PRO A 79 2.10 -0.37 5.36
N LEU A 80 3.10 0.40 5.79
CA LEU A 80 2.99 1.85 5.81
C LEU A 80 3.07 2.42 4.38
N PRO A 81 2.26 3.45 4.06
CA PRO A 81 2.41 4.18 2.82
C PRO A 81 3.81 4.76 2.68
N ARG A 82 4.36 4.75 1.47
CA ARG A 82 5.74 5.17 1.22
C ARG A 82 5.84 6.14 0.05
N ARG A 83 6.57 7.24 0.25
CA ARG A 83 6.89 8.17 -0.83
C ARG A 83 7.69 7.47 -1.91
N LEU A 84 7.37 7.78 -3.16
CA LEU A 84 8.01 7.19 -4.32
C LEU A 84 8.16 8.20 -5.45
N LYS A 85 9.12 7.87 -6.29
CA LYS A 85 9.30 8.39 -7.64
C LYS A 85 9.24 7.17 -8.56
N LEU A 86 8.39 7.19 -9.59
CA LEU A 86 8.19 6.07 -10.50
C LEU A 86 8.29 6.53 -11.96
N TYR A 87 9.11 5.85 -12.73
CA TYR A 87 9.24 6.02 -14.16
C TYR A 87 8.49 4.91 -14.89
N GLY A 88 7.68 5.28 -15.87
CA GLY A 88 6.97 4.35 -16.73
C GLY A 88 6.19 5.06 -17.83
N THR A 89 5.39 4.30 -18.57
CA THR A 89 4.53 4.86 -19.63
C THR A 89 3.13 5.07 -19.10
N LEU A 90 2.55 6.25 -19.35
CA LEU A 90 1.15 6.52 -19.00
C LEU A 90 0.22 5.73 -19.94
N ASP A 91 -0.48 4.73 -19.42
CA ASP A 91 -1.27 3.78 -20.22
C ASP A 91 -2.76 4.14 -20.26
N MET A 92 -3.30 4.64 -19.14
CA MET A 92 -4.72 4.94 -19.01
C MET A 92 -4.93 6.22 -18.21
N LEU A 93 -5.96 6.99 -18.58
CA LEU A 93 -6.53 8.06 -17.78
C LEU A 93 -8.04 7.84 -17.61
N ARG A 94 -8.55 8.10 -16.41
CA ARG A 94 -9.96 7.96 -16.04
C ARG A 94 -10.44 9.24 -15.37
N ALA A 95 -11.06 10.12 -16.15
CA ALA A 95 -11.53 11.42 -15.69
C ALA A 95 -12.53 11.34 -14.52
N SER A 96 -13.43 10.35 -14.54
CA SER A 96 -14.50 10.24 -13.54
C SER A 96 -14.01 9.97 -12.11
N THR A 97 -12.82 9.38 -11.95
CA THR A 97 -12.26 9.03 -10.64
C THR A 97 -10.88 9.64 -10.40
N GLN A 98 -10.46 10.60 -11.24
CA GLN A 98 -9.08 11.12 -11.25
C GLN A 98 -8.03 10.01 -11.35
N GLY A 99 -8.40 8.87 -11.94
CA GLY A 99 -7.58 7.65 -11.97
C GLY A 99 -6.62 7.64 -13.15
N PHE A 100 -5.50 6.95 -13.00
CA PHE A 100 -4.56 6.68 -14.07
C PHE A 100 -3.91 5.30 -13.90
N GLU A 101 -3.24 4.83 -14.94
CA GLU A 101 -2.42 3.62 -14.88
C GLU A 101 -1.05 3.87 -15.54
N ILE A 102 0.00 3.45 -14.85
CA ILE A 102 1.37 3.47 -15.37
C ILE A 102 1.78 2.04 -15.71
N ARG A 103 2.35 1.85 -16.91
CA ARG A 103 3.01 0.62 -17.31
C ARG A 103 4.51 0.76 -17.11
N LEU A 104 5.09 -0.11 -16.29
CA LEU A 104 6.52 -0.17 -16.07
C LEU A 104 7.24 -0.88 -17.21
N GLY A 105 8.55 -0.68 -17.32
CA GLY A 105 9.38 -1.38 -18.32
C GLY A 105 9.36 -2.91 -18.16
N SER A 106 9.03 -3.41 -16.96
CA SER A 106 8.81 -4.84 -16.69
C SER A 106 7.48 -5.38 -17.23
N GLY A 107 6.59 -4.51 -17.72
CA GLY A 107 5.22 -4.85 -18.11
C GLY A 107 4.22 -4.81 -16.95
N GLU A 108 4.67 -4.63 -15.71
CA GLU A 108 3.80 -4.46 -14.55
C GLU A 108 2.98 -3.17 -14.65
N LYS A 109 1.70 -3.26 -14.28
CA LYS A 109 0.75 -2.14 -14.26
C LYS A 109 0.58 -1.62 -12.85
N ALA A 110 0.77 -0.33 -12.67
CA ALA A 110 0.61 0.36 -11.41
C ALA A 110 -0.59 1.33 -11.49
N PRO A 111 -1.73 1.01 -10.84
CA PRO A 111 -2.86 1.92 -10.79
C PRO A 111 -2.56 3.09 -9.85
N GLY A 112 -3.14 4.25 -10.14
CA GLY A 112 -3.01 5.42 -9.30
C GLY A 112 -4.18 6.39 -9.41
N VAL A 113 -4.19 7.35 -8.49
CA VAL A 113 -5.16 8.45 -8.44
C VAL A 113 -4.37 9.74 -8.29
N LEU A 114 -4.72 10.74 -9.10
CA LEU A 114 -4.16 12.07 -8.99
C LEU A 114 -4.84 12.80 -7.81
N VAL A 115 -4.08 13.08 -6.76
CA VAL A 115 -4.57 13.69 -5.53
C VAL A 115 -4.68 15.21 -5.66
N GLN A 116 -3.87 15.80 -6.53
CA GLN A 116 -3.81 17.25 -6.75
C GLN A 116 -3.87 17.56 -8.25
N GLY A 117 -4.78 18.45 -8.63
CA GLY A 117 -4.97 18.87 -10.02
C GLY A 117 -6.11 18.12 -10.71
N ASP A 118 -6.05 18.08 -12.05
CA ASP A 118 -7.05 17.43 -12.89
C ASP A 118 -6.39 16.51 -13.92
N VAL A 119 -6.72 15.22 -13.83
CA VAL A 119 -6.17 14.17 -14.71
C VAL A 119 -6.40 14.45 -16.20
N ARG A 120 -7.42 15.24 -16.55
CA ARG A 120 -7.69 15.64 -17.94
C ARG A 120 -6.57 16.50 -18.53
N GLN A 121 -5.81 17.21 -17.70
CA GLN A 121 -4.66 18.01 -18.15
C GLN A 121 -3.49 17.12 -18.62
N LEU A 122 -3.49 15.84 -18.23
CA LEU A 122 -2.45 14.87 -18.58
C LEU A 122 -2.72 14.14 -19.90
N GLN A 123 -3.81 14.46 -20.61
CA GLN A 123 -4.18 13.80 -21.88
C GLN A 123 -3.04 13.81 -22.91
N GLY A 124 -2.27 14.90 -22.98
CA GLY A 124 -1.12 15.01 -23.88
C GLY A 124 0.07 14.11 -23.52
N LEU A 125 0.07 13.50 -22.34
CA LEU A 125 1.11 12.57 -21.88
C LEU A 125 0.70 11.10 -22.05
N LEU A 126 -0.51 10.82 -22.55
CA LEU A 126 -0.98 9.45 -22.74
C LEU A 126 -0.12 8.74 -23.79
N GLY A 127 0.37 7.55 -23.44
CA GLY A 127 1.32 6.78 -24.25
C GLY A 127 2.77 7.26 -24.16
N CYS A 128 3.05 8.35 -23.43
CA CYS A 128 4.40 8.89 -23.29
C CYS A 128 5.09 8.36 -22.02
N PRO A 129 6.44 8.32 -22.00
CA PRO A 129 7.21 8.14 -20.78
C PRO A 129 6.98 9.30 -19.81
N VAL A 130 6.60 8.98 -18.58
CA VAL A 130 6.32 9.94 -17.51
C VAL A 130 7.01 9.53 -16.22
N THR A 131 7.23 10.53 -15.38
CA THR A 131 7.70 10.37 -14.01
C THR A 131 6.58 10.77 -13.06
N VAL A 132 6.21 9.86 -12.17
CA VAL A 132 5.18 10.06 -11.15
C VAL A 132 5.84 10.30 -9.80
N TYR A 133 5.46 11.39 -9.15
CA TYR A 133 5.80 11.69 -7.77
C TYR A 133 4.58 11.48 -6.90
N GLY A 134 4.71 10.68 -5.85
CA GLY A 134 3.56 10.37 -5.01
C GLY A 134 3.87 9.45 -3.85
N THR A 135 2.81 8.78 -3.38
CA THR A 135 2.87 7.83 -2.27
C THR A 135 2.26 6.49 -2.70
N ALA A 136 3.01 5.40 -2.56
CA ALA A 136 2.46 4.06 -2.69
C ALA A 136 1.59 3.75 -1.46
N VAL A 137 0.37 3.32 -1.72
CA VAL A 137 -0.55 2.76 -0.75
C VAL A 137 -0.60 1.25 -0.97
N TYR A 138 -0.54 0.48 0.10
CA TYR A 138 -0.44 -0.98 0.04
C TYR A 138 -1.70 -1.64 0.57
N ARG A 139 -1.99 -2.81 0.01
CA ARG A 139 -2.95 -3.78 0.55
C ARG A 139 -2.39 -4.42 1.82
N PRO A 140 -3.24 -5.02 2.67
CA PRO A 140 -2.77 -5.84 3.78
C PRO A 140 -1.86 -7.01 3.38
N SER A 141 -2.04 -7.55 2.16
CA SER A 141 -1.15 -8.54 1.54
C SER A 141 0.28 -8.02 1.30
N GLY A 142 0.46 -6.70 1.30
CA GLY A 142 1.70 -6.00 1.02
C GLY A 142 1.93 -5.65 -0.45
N ARG A 143 0.99 -6.04 -1.34
CA ARG A 143 0.98 -5.63 -2.74
C ARG A 143 0.57 -4.16 -2.87
N LEU A 144 0.98 -3.52 -3.98
CA LEU A 144 0.54 -2.16 -4.28
C LEU A 144 -0.98 -2.16 -4.45
N LEU A 145 -1.66 -1.29 -3.70
CA LEU A 145 -3.08 -1.02 -3.90
C LEU A 145 -3.25 0.06 -4.96
N ARG A 146 -2.57 1.20 -4.76
CA ARG A 146 -2.57 2.33 -5.68
C ARG A 146 -1.42 3.28 -5.39
N ILE A 147 -1.16 4.18 -6.33
CA ILE A 147 -0.30 5.34 -6.16
C ILE A 147 -1.17 6.58 -5.97
N ASP A 148 -1.01 7.24 -4.84
CA ASP A 148 -1.56 8.58 -4.60
C ASP A 148 -0.56 9.59 -5.18
N ALA A 149 -0.79 10.01 -6.43
CA ALA A 149 0.12 10.90 -7.16
C ALA A 149 -0.13 12.36 -6.79
N ASN A 150 0.95 13.06 -6.44
CA ASN A 150 0.95 14.50 -6.27
C ASN A 150 1.19 15.20 -7.61
N GLU A 151 2.05 14.61 -8.46
CA GLU A 151 2.45 15.21 -9.72
C GLU A 151 2.85 14.13 -10.74
N ILE A 152 2.52 14.37 -12.00
CA ILE A 152 2.91 13.54 -13.14
C ILE A 152 3.50 14.46 -14.19
N VAL A 153 4.77 14.23 -14.54
CA VAL A 153 5.53 15.07 -15.48
C VAL A 153 6.10 14.22 -16.62
N PRO A 154 6.41 14.82 -17.79
CA PRO A 154 7.22 14.15 -18.80
C PRO A 154 8.52 13.63 -18.20
N ALA A 155 8.91 12.41 -18.56
CA ALA A 155 10.10 11.80 -17.97
C ALA A 155 11.39 12.44 -18.50
N LEU A 156 12.36 12.59 -17.62
CA LEU A 156 13.74 12.95 -17.96
C LEU A 156 14.60 11.70 -18.12
N GLU A 157 15.74 11.79 -18.82
CA GLU A 157 16.64 10.63 -19.00
C GLU A 157 17.15 10.06 -17.67
N GLN A 158 17.44 10.93 -16.71
CA GLN A 158 17.87 10.58 -15.36
C GLN A 158 16.80 9.83 -14.55
N ASP A 159 15.54 9.82 -14.99
CA ASP A 159 14.46 9.17 -14.25
C ASP A 159 14.38 7.67 -14.52
N ARG A 160 15.09 7.17 -15.53
CA ARG A 160 15.09 5.75 -15.95
C ARG A 160 15.54 4.78 -14.85
N PHE A 161 16.18 5.24 -13.79
CA PHE A 161 16.54 4.42 -12.63
C PHE A 161 15.33 4.07 -11.75
N PHE A 162 14.24 4.82 -11.83
CA PHE A 162 13.08 4.69 -10.93
C PHE A 162 12.00 3.75 -11.48
N THR A 163 12.38 2.58 -11.99
CA THR A 163 11.46 1.65 -12.68
C THR A 163 10.76 0.65 -11.76
N THR A 164 11.06 0.66 -10.46
CA THR A 164 10.62 -0.37 -9.52
C THR A 164 9.73 0.22 -8.43
N ILE A 165 8.60 -0.44 -8.17
CA ILE A 165 7.70 -0.07 -7.06
C ILE A 165 8.38 -0.46 -5.74
N PRO A 166 8.51 0.47 -4.78
CA PRO A 166 9.11 0.13 -3.49
C PRO A 166 8.24 -0.90 -2.76
N ARG A 167 8.87 -1.88 -2.12
CA ARG A 167 8.16 -2.83 -1.26
C ARG A 167 7.63 -2.14 -0.02
N GLY A 168 6.41 -2.52 0.39
CA GLY A 168 5.79 -2.04 1.62
C GLY A 168 6.61 -2.49 2.84
N THR A 169 6.85 -1.56 3.76
CA THR A 169 7.51 -1.88 5.04
C THR A 169 6.46 -2.00 6.13
N LEU A 170 6.53 -3.09 6.90
CA LEU A 170 5.66 -3.29 8.05
C LEU A 170 5.93 -2.25 9.15
N PRO A 171 4.91 -1.83 9.91
CA PRO A 171 5.13 -1.01 11.09
C PRO A 171 6.07 -1.67 12.11
N PRO A 172 6.85 -0.88 12.86
CA PRO A 172 7.66 -1.41 13.97
C PRO A 172 6.81 -2.22 14.95
N GLY A 173 7.33 -3.35 15.44
CA GLY A 173 6.63 -4.23 16.38
C GLY A 173 5.64 -5.23 15.75
N CYS A 174 5.62 -5.35 14.42
CA CYS A 174 4.92 -6.44 13.72
C CYS A 174 5.92 -7.55 13.34
N SER A 175 5.69 -8.77 13.82
CA SER A 175 6.51 -9.93 13.50
C SER A 175 6.30 -10.34 12.02
N LYS A 176 7.40 -10.55 11.28
CA LYS A 176 7.48 -10.81 9.83
C LYS A 176 6.78 -12.08 9.32
N ARG A 177 5.95 -12.74 10.13
CA ARG A 177 5.59 -14.15 9.95
C ARG A 177 4.44 -14.42 8.97
N ILE A 178 3.86 -13.41 8.30
CA ILE A 178 2.68 -13.58 7.44
C ILE A 178 2.77 -12.81 6.11
N ILE A 179 3.95 -12.74 5.49
CA ILE A 179 4.04 -12.32 4.07
C ILE A 179 4.70 -13.45 3.30
N GLY A 180 3.94 -14.53 3.10
CA GLY A 180 4.28 -15.60 2.18
C GLY A 180 3.75 -15.25 0.79
N GLY A 181 4.65 -14.85 -0.11
CA GLY A 181 4.31 -14.60 -1.51
C GLY A 181 5.47 -13.97 -2.28
N GLN A 182 6.12 -14.78 -3.11
CA GLN A 182 7.25 -14.46 -4.00
C GLN A 182 8.62 -14.29 -3.31
N ALA A 183 9.18 -15.42 -2.92
CA ALA A 183 10.63 -15.59 -2.85
C ALA A 183 11.23 -15.55 -4.26
N ALA A 184 11.57 -14.36 -4.74
CA ALA A 184 12.69 -14.20 -5.66
C ALA A 184 13.94 -14.00 -4.79
N ARG A 185 14.80 -15.02 -4.80
CA ARG A 185 16.11 -15.03 -4.14
C ARG A 185 16.87 -13.75 -4.47
N GLY A 186 16.97 -12.85 -3.50
CA GLY A 186 17.86 -11.70 -3.56
C GLY A 186 19.22 -12.10 -2.99
N GLU A 187 20.23 -12.14 -3.85
CA GLU A 187 21.65 -12.40 -3.57
C GLU A 187 22.33 -11.30 -2.72
N LEU A 188 21.62 -10.72 -1.75
CA LEU A 188 22.17 -9.79 -0.76
C LEU A 188 22.03 -10.30 0.67
N ALA A 189 21.45 -11.50 0.86
CA ALA A 189 21.40 -12.19 2.15
C ALA A 189 22.76 -12.75 2.61
N ALA A 190 23.82 -12.64 1.79
CA ALA A 190 25.17 -13.08 2.13
C ALA A 190 26.07 -11.98 2.72
N ILE A 191 25.62 -10.71 2.75
CA ILE A 191 26.45 -9.58 3.20
C ILE A 191 25.94 -8.96 4.52
N VAL A 192 24.71 -9.27 4.94
CA VAL A 192 24.20 -8.83 6.25
C VAL A 192 24.50 -9.90 7.30
N GLY A 193 25.72 -9.85 7.84
CA GLY A 193 26.20 -10.77 8.87
C GLY A 193 27.72 -10.90 9.02
N LYS A 194 28.53 -10.19 8.21
CA LYS A 194 29.99 -10.15 8.35
C LYS A 194 30.49 -8.71 8.54
N TRP A 195 30.01 -8.04 9.58
CA TRP A 195 30.79 -6.97 10.20
C TRP A 195 31.55 -7.62 11.36
N PRO A 196 32.85 -7.93 11.23
CA PRO A 196 33.64 -8.38 12.37
C PRO A 196 33.99 -7.14 13.19
N GLY A 197 33.26 -6.92 14.28
CA GLY A 197 33.51 -5.84 15.23
C GLY A 197 34.57 -6.24 16.26
N ASP A 198 35.78 -6.57 15.81
CA ASP A 198 36.94 -6.87 16.67
C ASP A 198 38.27 -6.39 16.06
N GLU A 199 38.26 -5.35 15.23
CA GLU A 199 39.51 -4.65 14.84
C GLU A 199 39.76 -3.52 15.84
N THR A 200 40.90 -3.55 16.54
CA THR A 200 41.32 -2.46 17.42
C THR A 200 41.81 -1.26 16.62
N ASP A 201 41.72 -0.07 17.19
CA ASP A 201 42.05 1.21 16.54
C ASP A 201 43.47 1.23 15.91
N GLU A 202 44.40 0.40 16.39
CA GLU A 202 45.74 0.25 15.81
C GLU A 202 45.73 -0.40 14.42
N GLN A 203 44.84 -1.37 14.14
CA GLN A 203 44.78 -2.06 12.85
C GLN A 203 44.21 -1.16 11.74
N ILE A 204 43.31 -0.24 12.12
CA ILE A 204 42.71 0.74 11.21
C ILE A 204 43.76 1.75 10.71
N GLN A 205 44.67 2.17 11.58
CA GLN A 205 45.74 3.12 11.21
C GLN A 205 46.79 2.51 10.27
N GLU A 206 47.09 1.22 10.41
CA GLU A 206 48.06 0.54 9.55
C GLU A 206 47.51 0.34 8.12
N ALA A 207 46.22 0.07 7.98
CA ALA A 207 45.56 -0.05 6.68
C ALA A 207 45.54 1.29 5.92
N LEU A 208 45.37 2.43 6.62
CA LEU A 208 45.38 3.75 5.99
C LEU A 208 46.76 4.15 5.45
N ARG A 209 47.84 3.75 6.13
CA ARG A 209 49.23 4.04 5.70
C ARG A 209 49.63 3.29 4.43
N ARG A 210 48.99 2.17 4.10
CA ARG A 210 49.28 1.41 2.87
C ARG A 210 48.63 1.99 1.61
N LEU A 211 47.67 2.90 1.76
CA LEU A 211 46.94 3.53 0.65
C LEU A 211 47.42 4.97 0.36
N SER A 212 48.48 5.43 1.03
CA SER A 212 49.16 6.71 0.76
C SER A 212 50.53 6.49 0.12
#